data_AF-A0A9D4SDT1-F1
#
_entry.id   AF-A0A9D4SDT1-F1
#
_cell.length_a   1.000
_cell.length_b   1.000
_cell.length_c   1.000
_cell.angle_alpha   90.00
_cell.angle_beta   90.00
_cell.angle_gamma   90.00
#
_symmetry.space_group_name_H-M   'P 1'
#
loop_
_entity.id
_entity.type
_entity.pdbx_description
1 polymer ?
#
loop_
_entity_poly.entity_id
_entity_poly.type
_entity_poly.pdbx_seq_one_letter_code
_entity_poly.pdbx_strand_id
1 'polypeptide(L)'
;MDCFRLIIKNSVAVILLKIANLIWSKTESSISEIIDSGYPYLQYLFLRFKYSWEEYEQQRIPKTFRRFYAAILISLNAWFNIIFLTIYSNTESSIWINLKDIEKIIDCERFDLLVIAFVILFGIGEYTWFCYFRQAITYKMFTHKIIYKNLHFDDTRLATNYRRYIFIHHLFIKISAHLCGAFIITGIIVAYVIDTYIVIQAYINNQITIGKLTLCFFIFPSLAIQFISIITMLLAGTFASSFFVEFLKIRMKQFYIFLKHNESSKNIPKLKFNWNCIHREYVELYDETALFDKSISFALLNMETASKILSITACVFYSRQTKMSPTNTMIMLGISLAFVYTAILYSRLVFAPKYNHHYCRLLLNRMARKSIVKYHNRHKNLIIKSNLFIQTMSDNHFGFHCGQIFFITKFQVVELFMMNLPLIILFYKKICMAK
;
A
#
# COMPACT_ATOMS: atom_id res chain seq x y z
N MET A 1 -14.18 35.54 1.50
CA MET A 1 -14.79 34.21 1.68
C MET A 1 -15.46 33.67 0.41
N ASP A 2 -16.07 34.51 -0.44
CA ASP A 2 -16.85 34.04 -1.59
C ASP A 2 -16.01 33.41 -2.72
N CYS A 3 -14.80 33.91 -2.97
CA CYS A 3 -13.87 33.31 -3.95
C CYS A 3 -13.47 31.87 -3.54
N PHE A 4 -13.23 31.64 -2.25
CA PHE A 4 -12.91 30.31 -1.71
C PHE A 4 -14.09 29.34 -1.84
N ARG A 5 -15.32 29.81 -1.58
CA ARG A 5 -16.54 29.01 -1.81
C ARG A 5 -16.71 28.64 -3.28
N LEU A 6 -16.38 29.55 -4.21
CA LEU A 6 -16.47 29.32 -5.64
C LEU A 6 -15.46 28.27 -6.13
N ILE A 7 -14.22 28.33 -5.62
CA ILE A 7 -13.16 27.35 -5.90
C ILE A 7 -13.55 25.96 -5.41
N ILE A 8 -14.09 25.85 -4.18
CA ILE A 8 -14.56 24.57 -3.63
C ILE A 8 -15.72 24.02 -4.47
N LYS A 9 -16.72 24.84 -4.79
CA LYS A 9 -17.89 24.41 -5.57
C LYS A 9 -17.49 23.89 -6.96
N ASN A 10 -16.59 24.59 -7.64
CA ASN A 10 -16.10 24.17 -8.95
C ASN A 10 -15.25 22.90 -8.87
N SER A 11 -14.41 22.76 -7.84
CA SER A 11 -13.58 21.56 -7.64
C SER A 11 -14.45 20.33 -7.38
N VAL A 12 -15.48 20.44 -6.53
CA VAL A 12 -16.43 19.36 -6.25
C VAL A 12 -17.20 18.98 -7.52
N ALA A 13 -17.68 19.96 -8.30
CA ALA A 13 -18.38 19.70 -9.55
C ALA A 13 -17.51 18.98 -10.58
N VAL A 14 -16.24 19.37 -10.72
CA VAL A 14 -15.26 18.71 -11.60
C VAL A 14 -14.97 17.28 -11.15
N ILE A 15 -14.85 17.05 -9.84
CA ILE A 15 -14.67 15.71 -9.27
C ILE A 15 -15.89 14.84 -9.55
N LEU A 16 -17.10 15.35 -9.31
CA LEU A 16 -18.35 14.63 -9.58
C LEU A 16 -18.53 14.29 -11.06
N LEU A 17 -18.23 15.24 -11.96
CA LEU A 17 -18.24 15.00 -13.41
C LEU A 17 -17.20 13.96 -13.84
N LYS A 18 -16.00 13.99 -13.25
CA LYS A 18 -14.98 12.95 -13.50
C LYS A 18 -15.42 11.59 -12.99
N ILE A 19 -16.03 11.52 -11.80
CA ILE A 19 -16.57 10.28 -11.23
C ILE A 19 -17.70 9.74 -12.11
N ALA A 20 -18.64 10.59 -12.53
CA ALA A 20 -19.73 10.22 -13.43
C ALA A 20 -19.18 9.68 -14.76
N ASN A 21 -18.22 10.39 -15.36
CA ASN A 21 -17.52 9.93 -16.56
C ASN A 21 -16.76 8.63 -16.32
N LEU A 22 -16.22 8.38 -15.13
CA LEU A 22 -15.53 7.14 -14.79
C LEU A 22 -16.49 5.95 -14.68
N ILE A 23 -17.66 6.19 -14.06
CA ILE A 23 -18.74 5.22 -13.94
C ILE A 23 -19.33 4.90 -15.32
N TRP A 24 -19.39 5.90 -16.22
CA TRP A 24 -19.90 5.74 -17.59
C TRP A 24 -18.85 5.25 -18.59
N SER A 25 -17.56 5.41 -18.30
CA SER A 25 -16.48 4.88 -19.13
C SER A 25 -16.47 3.35 -19.07
N LYS A 26 -16.28 2.73 -20.23
CA LYS A 26 -16.16 1.28 -20.49
C LYS A 26 -15.95 0.46 -19.21
N THR A 27 -17.00 -0.17 -18.70
CA THR A 27 -16.88 -1.20 -17.66
C THR A 27 -16.02 -2.32 -18.23
N GLU A 28 -14.85 -2.53 -17.65
CA GLU A 28 -13.98 -3.65 -17.97
C GLU A 28 -14.78 -4.95 -17.89
N SER A 29 -14.72 -5.73 -18.95
CA SER A 29 -15.52 -6.93 -19.15
C SER A 29 -14.84 -8.19 -18.60
N SER A 30 -13.53 -8.12 -18.36
CA SER A 30 -12.72 -9.23 -17.85
C SER A 30 -11.66 -8.83 -16.83
N ILE A 31 -11.16 -9.81 -16.07
CA ILE A 31 -10.05 -9.62 -15.12
C ILE A 31 -8.76 -9.26 -15.86
N SER A 32 -8.55 -9.83 -17.05
CA SER A 32 -7.42 -9.49 -17.93
C SER A 32 -7.43 -7.99 -18.27
N GLU A 33 -8.57 -7.44 -18.69
CA GLU A 33 -8.69 -6.02 -19.04
C GLU A 33 -8.40 -5.09 -17.84
N ILE A 34 -8.85 -5.47 -16.63
CA ILE A 34 -8.53 -4.72 -15.39
C ILE A 34 -7.02 -4.69 -15.14
N ILE A 35 -6.36 -5.83 -15.33
CA ILE A 35 -4.94 -5.97 -15.09
C ILE A 35 -4.14 -5.19 -16.14
N ASP A 36 -4.50 -5.33 -17.41
CA ASP A 36 -3.83 -4.66 -18.52
C ASP A 36 -4.00 -3.13 -18.45
N SER A 37 -5.19 -2.65 -18.05
CA SER A 37 -5.45 -1.22 -17.89
C SER A 37 -4.64 -0.62 -16.72
N GLY A 38 -4.48 -1.35 -15.61
CA GLY A 38 -3.78 -0.88 -14.42
C GLY A 38 -2.25 -0.93 -14.51
N TYR A 39 -1.70 -1.88 -15.28
CA TYR A 39 -0.26 -2.15 -15.27
C TYR A 39 0.62 -0.98 -15.75
N PRO A 40 0.31 -0.28 -16.85
CA PRO A 40 1.10 0.88 -17.30
C PRO A 40 1.15 2.01 -16.26
N TYR A 41 0.08 2.19 -15.48
CA TYR A 41 0.06 3.17 -14.39
C TYR A 41 0.97 2.76 -13.25
N LEU A 42 0.96 1.47 -12.87
CA LEU A 42 1.86 0.95 -11.85
C LEU A 42 3.32 1.05 -12.29
N GLN A 43 3.66 0.72 -13.53
CA GLN A 43 5.02 0.91 -14.05
C GLN A 43 5.46 2.38 -13.93
N TYR A 44 4.63 3.31 -14.38
CA TYR A 44 4.97 4.73 -14.33
C TYR A 44 5.17 5.23 -12.89
N LEU A 45 4.31 4.84 -11.96
CA LEU A 45 4.39 5.33 -10.57
C LEU A 45 5.50 4.64 -9.76
N PHE A 46 5.68 3.32 -9.91
CA PHE A 46 6.66 2.55 -9.13
C PHE A 46 8.07 2.58 -9.71
N LEU A 47 8.19 2.62 -11.04
CA LEU A 47 9.48 2.49 -11.71
C LEU A 47 9.93 3.81 -12.32
N ARG A 48 8.99 4.75 -12.56
CA ARG A 48 9.26 6.05 -13.20
C ARG A 48 9.76 5.94 -14.64
N PHE A 49 9.57 4.78 -15.26
CA PHE A 49 9.78 4.53 -16.69
C PHE A 49 8.77 3.49 -17.19
N LYS A 50 8.61 3.40 -18.52
CA LYS A 50 7.68 2.47 -19.18
C LYS A 50 8.44 1.45 -20.02
N TYR A 51 7.91 0.23 -20.07
CA TYR A 51 8.39 -0.86 -20.94
C TYR A 51 7.23 -1.79 -21.31
N SER A 52 7.34 -2.48 -22.45
CA SER A 52 6.34 -3.46 -22.88
C SER A 52 6.55 -4.83 -22.22
N TRP A 53 5.52 -5.68 -22.24
CA TRP A 53 5.60 -7.06 -21.78
C TRP A 53 6.71 -7.83 -22.48
N GLU A 54 6.77 -7.72 -23.81
CA GLU A 54 7.76 -8.41 -24.63
C GLU A 54 9.17 -7.94 -24.34
N GLU A 55 9.38 -6.64 -24.11
CA GLU A 55 10.70 -6.09 -23.78
C GLU A 55 11.24 -6.66 -22.47
N TYR A 56 10.37 -6.87 -21.48
CA TYR A 56 10.77 -7.44 -20.20
C TYR A 56 11.07 -8.94 -20.30
N GLU A 57 10.19 -9.71 -20.95
CA GLU A 57 10.35 -11.15 -21.14
C GLU A 57 11.57 -11.49 -22.01
N GLN A 58 11.83 -10.70 -23.06
CA GLN A 58 13.03 -10.87 -23.90
C GLN A 58 14.30 -10.29 -23.26
N GLN A 59 14.21 -9.69 -22.08
CA GLN A 59 15.31 -9.05 -21.37
C GLN A 59 15.99 -7.93 -22.17
N ARG A 60 15.21 -7.17 -22.93
CA ARG A 60 15.68 -6.18 -23.92
C ARG A 60 15.11 -4.78 -23.70
N ILE A 61 14.91 -4.36 -22.45
CA ILE A 61 14.54 -2.97 -22.14
C ILE A 61 15.66 -2.04 -22.64
N PRO A 62 15.37 -1.16 -23.62
CA PRO A 62 16.35 -0.22 -24.16
C PRO A 62 16.83 0.76 -23.10
N LYS A 63 18.15 0.85 -22.94
CA LYS A 63 18.80 1.73 -21.96
C LYS A 63 19.05 3.14 -22.50
N THR A 64 17.99 3.83 -22.93
CA THR A 64 18.08 5.17 -23.50
C THR A 64 17.70 6.25 -22.48
N PHE A 65 18.39 7.39 -22.52
CA PHE A 65 18.12 8.52 -21.62
C PHE A 65 16.65 8.95 -21.61
N ARG A 66 16.01 9.00 -22.80
CA ARG A 66 14.60 9.37 -22.95
C ARG A 66 13.65 8.48 -22.12
N ARG A 67 13.94 7.18 -22.00
CA ARG A 67 13.10 6.26 -21.20
C ARG A 67 13.30 6.47 -19.71
N PHE A 68 14.53 6.75 -19.29
CA PHE A 68 14.87 6.96 -17.88
C PHE A 68 14.73 8.42 -17.42
N TYR A 69 14.36 9.34 -18.31
CA TYR A 69 14.30 10.78 -18.01
C TYR A 69 13.45 11.09 -16.78
N ALA A 70 12.23 10.55 -16.70
CA ALA A 70 11.34 10.77 -15.56
C ALA A 70 11.90 10.14 -14.27
N ALA A 71 12.48 8.94 -14.36
CA ALA A 71 13.17 8.30 -13.25
C ALA A 71 14.32 9.16 -12.71
N ILE A 72 15.16 9.69 -13.59
CA ILE A 72 16.29 10.55 -13.24
C ILE A 72 15.78 11.85 -12.59
N LEU A 73 14.84 12.55 -13.24
CA LEU A 73 14.37 13.85 -12.77
C LEU A 73 13.68 13.78 -11.40
N ILE A 74 12.76 12.82 -11.21
CA ILE A 74 12.07 12.65 -9.93
C ILE A 74 13.05 12.22 -8.83
N SER A 75 13.99 11.32 -9.13
CA SER A 75 14.98 10.87 -8.14
C SER A 75 15.96 11.99 -7.76
N LEU A 76 16.41 12.80 -8.72
CA LEU A 76 17.24 13.97 -8.45
C LEU A 76 16.48 14.99 -7.60
N ASN A 77 15.21 15.25 -7.91
CA ASN A 77 14.35 16.11 -7.08
C ASN A 77 14.23 15.56 -5.65
N ALA A 78 14.06 14.26 -5.49
CA ALA A 78 13.99 13.63 -4.17
C ALA A 78 15.27 13.79 -3.36
N TRP A 79 16.43 13.48 -3.95
CA TRP A 79 17.73 13.64 -3.30
C TRP A 79 18.04 15.10 -2.98
N PHE A 80 17.72 16.03 -3.88
CA PHE A 80 17.82 17.46 -3.63
C PHE A 80 17.01 17.86 -2.39
N ASN A 81 15.76 17.41 -2.29
CA ASN A 81 14.91 17.69 -1.13
C ASN A 81 15.43 17.05 0.16
N ILE A 82 15.95 15.82 0.12
CA ILE A 82 16.56 15.15 1.28
C ILE A 82 17.76 15.95 1.79
N ILE A 83 18.68 16.31 0.89
CA ILE A 83 19.87 17.10 1.24
C ILE A 83 19.46 18.46 1.78
N PHE A 84 18.53 19.14 1.10
CA PHE A 84 18.00 20.43 1.52
C PHE A 84 17.42 20.36 2.94
N LEU A 85 16.47 19.45 3.19
CA LEU A 85 15.83 19.32 4.51
C LEU A 85 16.83 18.94 5.61
N THR A 86 17.86 18.17 5.28
CA THR A 86 18.93 17.81 6.23
C THR A 86 19.80 19.01 6.59
N ILE A 87 20.16 19.85 5.61
CA ILE A 87 20.88 21.11 5.87
C ILE A 87 19.97 22.06 6.66
N TYR A 88 18.70 22.13 6.28
CA TYR A 88 17.69 22.98 6.89
C TYR A 88 17.45 22.63 8.37
N SER A 89 17.46 21.34 8.74
CA SER A 89 17.29 20.91 10.13
C SER A 89 18.50 21.22 11.02
N ASN A 90 19.70 21.27 10.44
CA ASN A 90 20.96 21.29 11.21
C ASN A 90 21.62 22.66 11.30
N THR A 91 21.19 23.65 10.51
CA THR A 91 21.86 24.95 10.44
C THR A 91 20.92 26.09 10.80
N GLU A 92 21.30 26.89 11.81
CA GLU A 92 20.81 28.27 11.96
C GLU A 92 21.45 29.12 10.87
N SER A 93 21.07 28.84 9.62
CA SER A 93 21.69 29.45 8.45
C SER A 93 21.06 30.81 8.16
N SER A 94 21.89 31.79 7.82
CA SER A 94 21.45 33.10 7.35
C SER A 94 20.80 33.06 5.97
N ILE A 95 20.79 31.92 5.28
CA ILE A 95 20.34 31.75 3.89
C ILE A 95 18.86 31.36 3.81
N TRP A 96 18.27 30.81 4.87
CA TRP A 96 16.87 30.33 4.87
C TRP A 96 16.03 31.04 5.94
N ILE A 97 14.71 30.74 5.97
CA ILE A 97 13.82 31.15 7.08
C ILE A 97 14.16 30.28 8.28
N ASN A 98 14.41 30.89 9.43
CA ASN A 98 14.74 30.12 10.63
C ASN A 98 13.53 29.24 11.02
N LEU A 99 13.78 27.98 11.39
CA LEU A 99 12.77 27.06 11.89
C LEU A 99 11.96 27.68 13.05
N LYS A 100 12.63 28.45 13.93
CA LYS A 100 12.00 29.15 15.04
C LYS A 100 10.98 30.21 14.58
N ASP A 101 11.17 30.81 13.41
CA ASP A 101 10.22 31.78 12.88
C ASP A 101 9.01 31.06 12.29
N ILE A 102 9.21 29.91 11.63
CA ILE A 102 8.12 29.04 11.17
C ILE A 102 7.31 28.51 12.37
N GLU A 103 7.98 28.09 13.44
CA GLU A 103 7.34 27.65 14.68
C GLU A 103 6.39 28.71 15.25
N LYS A 104 6.81 29.97 15.29
CA LYS A 104 5.96 31.09 15.72
C LYS A 104 4.78 31.33 14.79
N ILE A 105 4.98 31.21 13.48
CA ILE A 105 3.92 31.42 12.50
C ILE A 105 2.85 30.32 12.57
N ILE A 106 3.29 29.07 12.71
CA ILE A 106 2.40 27.89 12.76
C ILE A 106 1.82 27.67 14.17
N ASP A 107 2.33 28.39 15.18
CA ASP A 107 2.02 28.19 16.60
C ASP A 107 2.28 26.73 17.02
N CYS A 108 3.51 26.28 16.76
CA CYS A 108 3.99 24.93 17.05
C CYS A 108 5.39 24.95 17.65
N GLU A 109 5.67 23.99 18.53
CA GLU A 109 7.01 23.79 19.10
C GLU A 109 7.68 22.58 18.45
N ARG A 110 9.00 22.61 18.30
CA ARG A 110 9.80 21.48 17.80
C ARG A 110 9.39 21.02 16.40
N PHE A 111 9.20 21.99 15.50
CA PHE A 111 8.93 21.72 14.08
C PHE A 111 10.10 20.98 13.42
N ASP A 112 11.31 21.14 13.96
CA ASP A 112 12.52 20.39 13.58
C ASP A 112 12.29 18.86 13.59
N LEU A 113 11.52 18.32 14.54
CA LEU A 113 11.20 16.90 14.61
C LEU A 113 10.41 16.41 13.38
N LEU A 114 9.49 17.23 12.87
CA LEU A 114 8.70 16.92 11.68
C LEU A 114 9.58 16.94 10.42
N VAL A 115 10.49 17.92 10.33
CA VAL A 115 11.47 18.00 9.24
C VAL A 115 12.35 16.75 9.22
N ILE A 116 12.88 16.33 10.38
CA ILE A 116 13.68 15.10 10.49
C ILE A 116 12.86 13.87 10.07
N ALA A 117 11.61 13.76 10.51
CA ALA A 117 10.75 12.66 10.10
C ALA A 117 10.54 12.64 8.57
N PHE A 118 10.34 13.80 7.92
CA PHE A 118 10.22 13.87 6.46
C PHE A 118 11.50 13.46 5.74
N VAL A 119 12.68 13.85 6.24
CA VAL A 119 13.98 13.38 5.69
C VAL A 119 14.03 11.86 5.69
N ILE A 120 13.70 11.23 6.82
CA ILE A 120 13.73 9.77 6.94
C ILE A 120 12.70 9.12 6.02
N LEU A 121 11.47 9.65 5.96
CA LEU A 121 10.41 9.13 5.10
C LEU A 121 10.75 9.23 3.61
N PHE A 122 11.36 10.34 3.18
CA PHE A 122 11.83 10.50 1.80
C PHE A 122 12.97 9.52 1.51
N GLY A 123 13.90 9.32 2.46
CA GLY A 123 14.95 8.31 2.35
C GLY A 123 14.38 6.89 2.18
N ILE A 124 13.40 6.50 3.00
CA ILE A 124 12.72 5.19 2.88
C ILE A 124 12.00 5.07 1.54
N GLY A 125 11.32 6.12 1.10
CA GLY A 125 10.60 6.16 -0.18
C GLY A 125 11.54 5.94 -1.38
N GLU A 126 12.63 6.69 -1.45
CA GLU A 126 13.62 6.57 -2.53
C GLU A 126 14.37 5.24 -2.47
N TYR A 127 14.70 4.74 -1.28
CA TYR A 127 15.29 3.42 -1.12
C TYR A 127 14.36 2.31 -1.62
N THR A 128 13.06 2.42 -1.31
CA THR A 128 12.04 1.49 -1.78
C THR A 128 11.95 1.50 -3.31
N TRP A 129 11.88 2.70 -3.89
CA TRP A 129 11.87 2.89 -5.34
C TRP A 129 13.11 2.27 -5.99
N PHE A 130 14.31 2.58 -5.47
CA PHE A 130 15.57 2.09 -6.03
C PHE A 130 15.64 0.55 -6.05
N CYS A 131 15.14 -0.10 -4.99
CA CYS A 131 15.07 -1.56 -4.93
C CYS A 131 14.16 -2.14 -6.03
N TYR A 132 12.96 -1.58 -6.23
CA TYR A 132 12.06 -2.01 -7.30
C TYR A 132 12.61 -1.69 -8.69
N PHE A 133 13.22 -0.52 -8.87
CA PHE A 133 13.89 -0.12 -10.10
C PHE A 133 15.00 -1.09 -10.48
N ARG A 134 15.86 -1.46 -9.52
CA ARG A 134 16.91 -2.47 -9.71
C ARG A 134 16.32 -3.83 -10.09
N GLN A 135 15.25 -4.27 -9.41
CA GLN A 135 14.59 -5.53 -9.75
C GLN A 135 14.03 -5.51 -11.18
N ALA A 136 13.46 -4.39 -11.62
CA ALA A 136 12.93 -4.24 -12.97
C ALA A 136 14.03 -4.30 -14.04
N ILE A 137 15.13 -3.57 -13.87
CA ILE A 137 16.25 -3.57 -14.82
C ILE A 137 16.99 -4.91 -14.86
N THR A 138 16.99 -5.64 -13.75
CA THR A 138 17.60 -6.98 -13.67
C THR A 138 16.64 -8.12 -14.04
N TYR A 139 15.42 -7.80 -14.49
CA TYR A 139 14.38 -8.76 -14.88
C TYR A 139 13.98 -9.74 -13.76
N LYS A 140 14.10 -9.30 -12.50
CA LYS A 140 13.80 -10.09 -11.29
C LYS A 140 12.57 -9.58 -10.51
N MET A 141 11.78 -8.69 -11.10
CA MET A 141 10.57 -8.15 -10.50
C MET A 141 9.48 -9.23 -10.39
N PHE A 142 9.14 -9.62 -9.16
CA PHE A 142 8.10 -10.61 -8.89
C PHE A 142 6.70 -10.13 -9.28
N THR A 143 6.43 -8.83 -9.13
CA THR A 143 5.18 -8.20 -9.56
C THR A 143 4.90 -8.44 -11.04
N HIS A 144 5.91 -8.38 -11.91
CA HIS A 144 5.75 -8.66 -13.33
C HIS A 144 5.26 -10.09 -13.56
N LYS A 145 5.87 -11.08 -12.88
CA LYS A 145 5.49 -12.50 -13.00
C LYS A 145 4.05 -12.76 -12.57
N ILE A 146 3.60 -12.13 -11.50
CA ILE A 146 2.21 -12.27 -11.02
C ILE A 146 1.25 -11.67 -12.02
N ILE A 147 1.57 -10.48 -12.51
CA ILE A 147 0.69 -9.77 -13.43
C ILE A 147 0.60 -10.55 -14.74
N TYR A 148 1.74 -10.99 -15.29
CA TYR A 148 1.78 -11.81 -16.50
C TYR A 148 0.98 -13.12 -16.34
N LYS A 149 1.16 -13.83 -15.23
CA LYS A 149 0.41 -15.07 -14.93
C LYS A 149 -1.11 -14.84 -14.90
N ASN A 150 -1.54 -13.69 -14.39
CA ASN A 150 -2.97 -13.36 -14.27
C ASN A 150 -3.53 -12.58 -15.47
N LEU A 151 -2.68 -12.11 -16.39
CA LEU A 151 -3.10 -11.41 -17.60
C LEU A 151 -3.95 -12.31 -18.50
N HIS A 152 -3.65 -13.60 -18.53
CA HIS A 152 -4.39 -14.62 -19.29
C HIS A 152 -5.33 -15.45 -18.39
N PHE A 153 -5.79 -14.88 -17.28
CA PHE A 153 -6.70 -15.58 -16.39
C PHE A 153 -8.05 -15.85 -17.07
N ASP A 154 -8.47 -17.11 -17.06
CA ASP A 154 -9.79 -17.51 -17.55
C ASP A 154 -10.87 -17.16 -16.52
N ASP A 155 -11.64 -16.12 -16.82
CA ASP A 155 -12.76 -15.64 -16.00
C ASP A 155 -13.81 -16.71 -15.67
N THR A 156 -13.93 -17.75 -16.50
CA THR A 156 -14.88 -18.85 -16.26
C THR A 156 -14.49 -19.72 -15.07
N ARG A 157 -13.22 -19.65 -14.62
CA ARG A 157 -12.76 -20.32 -13.39
C ARG A 157 -13.43 -19.75 -12.14
N LEU A 158 -13.95 -18.53 -12.19
CA LEU A 158 -14.68 -17.91 -11.08
C LEU A 158 -16.18 -18.06 -11.25
N ALA A 159 -16.88 -18.38 -10.16
CA ALA A 159 -18.33 -18.36 -10.18
C ALA A 159 -18.85 -16.94 -10.52
N THR A 160 -19.97 -16.86 -11.24
CA THR A 160 -20.54 -15.58 -11.72
C THR A 160 -20.74 -14.54 -10.62
N ASN A 161 -21.20 -14.98 -9.43
CA ASN A 161 -21.37 -14.12 -8.25
C ASN A 161 -20.04 -13.53 -7.76
N TYR A 162 -18.96 -14.32 -7.80
CA TYR A 162 -17.63 -13.88 -7.38
C TYR A 162 -16.98 -12.96 -8.40
N ARG A 163 -17.15 -13.24 -9.69
CA ARG A 163 -16.71 -12.35 -10.76
C ARG A 163 -17.38 -10.97 -10.66
N ARG A 164 -18.71 -10.94 -10.49
CA ARG A 164 -19.46 -9.69 -10.27
C ARG A 164 -18.96 -8.93 -9.04
N TYR A 165 -18.66 -9.63 -7.94
CA TYR A 165 -18.12 -9.02 -6.74
C TYR A 165 -16.73 -8.38 -6.99
N ILE A 166 -15.82 -9.04 -7.72
CA ILE A 166 -14.50 -8.49 -8.05
C ILE A 166 -14.63 -7.22 -8.88
N PHE A 167 -15.52 -7.20 -9.86
CA PHE A 167 -15.76 -6.00 -10.69
C PHE A 167 -16.31 -4.84 -9.87
N ILE A 168 -17.28 -5.09 -8.99
CA ILE A 168 -17.79 -4.07 -8.06
C ILE A 168 -16.67 -3.59 -7.12
N HIS A 169 -15.85 -4.51 -6.62
CA HIS A 169 -14.73 -4.17 -5.74
C HIS A 169 -13.67 -3.34 -6.47
N HIS A 170 -13.33 -3.68 -7.71
CA HIS A 170 -12.40 -2.91 -8.54
C HIS A 170 -12.93 -1.50 -8.79
N LEU A 171 -14.21 -1.37 -9.17
CA LEU A 171 -14.85 -0.07 -9.35
C LEU A 171 -14.81 0.75 -8.05
N PHE A 172 -15.11 0.14 -6.90
CA PHE A 172 -15.01 0.79 -5.60
C PHE A 172 -13.58 1.27 -5.30
N ILE A 173 -12.58 0.42 -5.55
CA ILE A 173 -11.16 0.79 -5.41
C ILE A 173 -10.84 1.99 -6.30
N LYS A 174 -11.25 1.96 -7.57
CA LYS A 174 -10.96 2.99 -8.57
C LYS A 174 -11.58 4.34 -8.19
N ILE A 175 -12.85 4.33 -7.76
CA ILE A 175 -13.54 5.53 -7.25
C ILE A 175 -12.85 6.05 -5.99
N SER A 176 -12.53 5.16 -5.04
CA SER A 176 -11.81 5.52 -3.82
C SER A 176 -10.45 6.14 -4.13
N ALA A 177 -9.73 5.59 -5.12
CA ALA A 177 -8.43 6.10 -5.55
C ALA A 177 -8.53 7.52 -6.12
N HIS A 178 -9.51 7.79 -6.96
CA HIS A 178 -9.74 9.13 -7.48
C HIS A 178 -10.15 10.12 -6.40
N LEU A 179 -11.03 9.72 -5.48
CA LEU A 179 -11.46 10.57 -4.36
C LEU A 179 -10.30 10.89 -3.41
N CYS A 180 -9.55 9.88 -2.99
CA CYS A 180 -8.38 10.06 -2.13
C CYS A 180 -7.31 10.90 -2.83
N GLY A 181 -7.00 10.61 -4.10
CA GLY A 181 -6.04 11.36 -4.87
C GLY A 181 -6.45 12.83 -5.04
N ALA A 182 -7.72 13.09 -5.38
CA ALA A 182 -8.23 14.45 -5.51
C ALA A 182 -8.17 15.22 -4.18
N PHE A 183 -8.56 14.57 -3.07
CA PHE A 183 -8.48 15.17 -1.74
C PHE A 183 -7.05 15.56 -1.37
N ILE A 184 -6.09 14.64 -1.58
CA ILE A 184 -4.68 14.88 -1.24
C ILE A 184 -4.07 15.97 -2.11
N ILE A 185 -4.27 15.90 -3.43
CA ILE A 185 -3.75 16.92 -4.36
C ILE A 185 -4.33 18.30 -3.99
N THR A 186 -5.63 18.38 -3.70
CA THR A 186 -6.27 19.63 -3.27
C THR A 186 -5.67 20.13 -1.95
N GLY A 187 -5.47 19.25 -0.97
CA GLY A 187 -4.83 19.59 0.30
C GLY A 187 -3.42 20.14 0.13
N ILE A 188 -2.61 19.53 -0.74
CA ILE A 188 -1.24 19.99 -1.04
C ILE A 188 -1.25 21.34 -1.77
N ILE A 189 -2.18 21.56 -2.70
CA ILE A 189 -2.33 22.87 -3.36
C ILE A 189 -2.69 23.95 -2.34
N VAL A 190 -3.64 23.67 -1.44
CA VAL A 190 -4.03 24.61 -0.38
C VAL A 190 -2.86 24.90 0.55
N ALA A 191 -2.13 23.88 0.99
CA ALA A 191 -0.92 24.04 1.81
C ALA A 191 0.11 24.92 1.10
N TYR A 192 0.40 24.65 -0.18
CA TYR A 192 1.33 25.44 -0.97
C TYR A 192 0.92 26.92 -1.09
N VAL A 193 -0.37 27.21 -1.26
CA VAL A 193 -0.88 28.60 -1.30
C VAL A 193 -0.70 29.28 0.05
N ILE A 194 -0.98 28.58 1.15
CA ILE A 194 -0.80 29.09 2.51
C ILE A 194 0.69 29.36 2.77
N ASP A 195 1.57 28.42 2.44
CA ASP A 195 3.02 28.55 2.60
C ASP A 195 3.55 29.74 1.81
N THR A 196 3.10 29.90 0.57
CA THR A 196 3.46 31.05 -0.28
C THR A 196 3.01 32.36 0.33
N TYR A 197 1.78 32.43 0.85
CA TYR A 197 1.26 33.62 1.52
C TYR A 197 2.09 33.96 2.76
N ILE A 198 2.43 32.96 3.58
CA ILE A 198 3.25 33.12 4.78
C ILE A 198 4.62 33.71 4.42
N VAL A 199 5.28 33.18 3.40
CA VAL A 199 6.60 33.67 2.98
C VAL A 199 6.52 35.11 2.44
N ILE A 200 5.48 35.45 1.69
CA ILE A 200 5.26 36.83 1.22
C ILE A 200 5.03 37.78 2.40
N GLN A 201 4.24 37.40 3.39
CA GLN A 201 4.03 38.21 4.59
C GLN A 201 5.32 38.41 5.39
N ALA A 202 6.13 37.35 5.54
CA ALA A 202 7.44 37.45 6.17
C ALA A 202 8.36 38.43 5.43
N TYR A 203 8.27 38.48 4.08
CA TYR A 203 9.02 39.45 3.28
C TYR A 203 8.55 40.88 3.50
N ILE A 204 7.24 41.12 3.47
CA ILE A 204 6.65 42.45 3.70
C ILE A 204 7.01 42.98 5.09
N ASN A 205 7.08 42.09 6.08
CA ASN A 205 7.48 42.43 7.45
C ASN A 205 8.99 42.57 7.65
N ASN A 206 9.78 42.60 6.56
CA ASN A 206 11.25 42.68 6.58
C ASN A 206 11.95 41.57 7.39
N GLN A 207 11.31 40.41 7.57
CA GLN A 207 11.90 39.27 8.28
C GLN A 207 12.82 38.46 7.35
N ILE A 208 12.57 38.51 6.04
CA ILE A 208 13.35 37.77 5.03
C ILE A 208 13.81 38.70 3.90
N THR A 209 15.01 38.46 3.39
CA THR A 209 15.54 39.18 2.21
C THR A 209 14.95 38.66 0.91
N ILE A 210 15.04 39.43 -0.17
CA ILE A 210 14.57 39.02 -1.50
C ILE A 210 15.20 37.70 -1.99
N GLY A 211 16.48 37.46 -1.67
CA GLY A 211 17.17 36.21 -2.02
C GLY A 211 16.59 34.98 -1.30
N LYS A 212 16.13 35.15 -0.06
CA LYS A 212 15.42 34.08 0.68
C LYS A 212 14.06 33.79 0.06
N LEU A 213 13.35 34.84 -0.32
CA LEU A 213 12.04 34.73 -0.96
C LEU A 213 12.12 33.93 -2.27
N THR A 214 13.03 34.30 -3.18
CA THR A 214 13.19 33.64 -4.49
C THR A 214 13.51 32.16 -4.35
N LEU A 215 14.35 31.81 -3.38
CA LEU A 215 14.76 30.43 -3.19
C LEU A 215 13.69 29.60 -2.43
N CYS A 216 12.88 30.21 -1.55
CA CYS A 216 11.66 29.54 -1.02
C CYS A 216 10.67 29.22 -2.14
N PHE A 217 10.48 30.14 -3.10
CA PHE A 217 9.64 29.90 -4.28
C PHE A 217 10.13 28.75 -5.17
N PHE A 218 11.42 28.43 -5.16
CA PHE A 218 11.95 27.28 -5.90
C PHE A 218 11.78 25.97 -5.12
N ILE A 219 12.02 26.00 -3.81
CA ILE A 219 12.03 24.79 -2.98
C ILE A 219 10.63 24.29 -2.64
N PHE A 220 9.69 25.16 -2.32
CA PHE A 220 8.34 24.73 -1.92
C PHE A 220 7.61 23.94 -3.02
N PRO A 221 7.64 24.34 -4.30
CA PRO A 221 7.11 23.51 -5.37
C PRO A 221 7.84 22.17 -5.49
N SER A 222 9.17 22.16 -5.35
CA SER A 222 9.97 20.93 -5.41
C SER A 222 9.57 19.93 -4.32
N LEU A 223 9.39 20.41 -3.08
CA LEU A 223 8.89 19.64 -1.95
C LEU A 223 7.46 19.15 -2.20
N ALA A 224 6.56 20.03 -2.64
CA ALA A 224 5.17 19.68 -2.93
C ALA A 224 5.08 18.58 -4.01
N ILE A 225 5.85 18.69 -5.08
CA ILE A 225 5.94 17.66 -6.14
C ILE A 225 6.44 16.33 -5.56
N GLN A 226 7.44 16.36 -4.67
CA GLN A 226 7.96 15.16 -4.04
C GLN A 226 6.92 14.48 -3.14
N PHE A 227 6.18 15.26 -2.33
CA PHE A 227 5.07 14.76 -1.52
C PHE A 227 3.97 14.13 -2.39
N ILE A 228 3.56 14.82 -3.46
CA ILE A 228 2.57 14.29 -4.41
C ILE A 228 3.06 12.97 -5.00
N SER A 229 4.34 12.90 -5.41
CA SER A 229 4.91 11.68 -6.01
C SER A 229 4.88 10.49 -5.04
N ILE A 230 5.38 10.66 -3.81
CA ILE A 230 5.43 9.59 -2.80
C ILE A 230 4.02 9.14 -2.42
N ILE A 231 3.10 10.07 -2.15
CA ILE A 231 1.74 9.71 -1.74
C ILE A 231 1.00 9.02 -2.89
N THR A 232 1.17 9.48 -4.13
CA THR A 232 0.54 8.84 -5.30
C THR A 232 1.07 7.42 -5.49
N MET A 233 2.38 7.21 -5.32
CA MET A 233 2.98 5.86 -5.36
C MET A 233 2.40 4.95 -4.27
N LEU A 234 2.30 5.45 -3.03
CA LEU A 234 1.73 4.71 -1.91
C LEU A 234 0.26 4.32 -2.17
N LEU A 235 -0.55 5.27 -2.63
CA LEU A 235 -1.95 5.04 -2.98
C LEU A 235 -2.08 4.01 -4.11
N ALA A 236 -1.35 4.18 -5.21
CA ALA A 236 -1.42 3.25 -6.33
C ALA A 236 -1.01 1.82 -5.93
N GLY A 237 0.04 1.67 -5.12
CA GLY A 237 0.46 0.37 -4.59
C GLY A 237 -0.58 -0.29 -3.71
N THR A 238 -1.24 0.49 -2.87
CA THR A 238 -2.24 -0.06 -1.94
C THR A 238 -3.55 -0.39 -2.63
N PHE A 239 -3.94 0.35 -3.67
CA PHE A 239 -5.08 -0.03 -4.49
C PHE A 239 -4.80 -1.28 -5.34
N ALA A 240 -3.62 -1.36 -5.98
CA ALA A 240 -3.24 -2.55 -6.72
C ALA A 240 -3.13 -3.78 -5.82
N SER A 241 -2.44 -3.67 -4.69
CA SER A 241 -2.35 -4.77 -3.74
C SER A 241 -3.71 -5.14 -3.14
N SER A 242 -4.58 -4.18 -2.83
CA SER A 242 -5.94 -4.47 -2.36
C SER A 242 -6.76 -5.27 -3.37
N PHE A 243 -6.63 -4.96 -4.67
CA PHE A 243 -7.28 -5.73 -5.72
C PHE A 243 -6.76 -7.18 -5.74
N PHE A 244 -5.44 -7.38 -5.76
CA PHE A 244 -4.85 -8.72 -5.77
C PHE A 244 -5.17 -9.52 -4.49
N VAL A 245 -5.20 -8.86 -3.32
CA VAL A 245 -5.60 -9.47 -2.05
C VAL A 245 -7.02 -10.00 -2.12
N GLU A 246 -7.99 -9.19 -2.56
CA GLU A 246 -9.38 -9.65 -2.67
C GLU A 246 -9.56 -10.71 -3.77
N PHE A 247 -8.85 -10.58 -4.88
CA PHE A 247 -8.82 -11.61 -5.93
C PHE A 247 -8.37 -12.98 -5.38
N LEU A 248 -7.23 -13.02 -4.68
CA LEU A 248 -6.72 -14.24 -4.05
C LEU A 248 -7.67 -14.78 -2.98
N LYS A 249 -8.22 -13.90 -2.14
CA LYS A 249 -9.18 -14.25 -1.10
C LYS A 249 -10.44 -14.92 -1.65
N ILE A 250 -10.93 -14.44 -2.79
CA ILE A 250 -12.11 -15.01 -3.44
C ILE A 250 -11.79 -16.38 -4.04
N ARG A 251 -10.65 -16.54 -4.70
CA ARG A 251 -10.23 -17.85 -5.21
C ARG A 251 -10.09 -18.86 -4.06
N MET A 252 -9.50 -18.44 -2.93
CA MET A 252 -9.44 -19.24 -1.71
C MET A 252 -10.85 -19.60 -1.20
N LYS A 253 -11.75 -18.62 -1.08
CA LYS A 253 -13.14 -18.87 -0.65
C LYS A 253 -13.87 -19.86 -1.57
N GLN A 254 -13.67 -19.76 -2.89
CA GLN A 254 -14.27 -20.69 -3.85
C GLN A 254 -13.69 -22.11 -3.68
N PHE A 255 -12.37 -22.22 -3.49
CA PHE A 255 -11.70 -23.48 -3.21
C PHE A 255 -12.20 -24.12 -1.90
N TYR A 256 -12.41 -23.32 -0.85
CA TYR A 256 -13.01 -23.77 0.41
C TYR A 256 -14.39 -24.41 0.19
N ILE A 257 -15.25 -23.74 -0.58
CA ILE A 257 -16.61 -24.22 -0.85
C ILE A 257 -16.56 -25.50 -1.68
N PHE A 258 -15.67 -25.58 -2.66
CA PHE A 258 -15.42 -26.79 -3.44
C PHE A 258 -14.99 -27.97 -2.54
N LEU A 259 -14.08 -27.74 -1.58
CA LEU A 259 -13.67 -28.75 -0.61
C LEU A 259 -14.84 -29.20 0.28
N LYS A 260 -15.63 -28.24 0.79
CA LYS A 260 -16.80 -28.52 1.64
C LYS A 260 -17.88 -29.32 0.90
N HIS A 261 -18.17 -28.99 -0.35
CA HIS A 261 -19.15 -29.73 -1.16
C HIS A 261 -18.65 -31.14 -1.50
N ASN A 262 -17.35 -31.32 -1.70
CA ASN A 262 -16.76 -32.65 -1.89
C ASN A 262 -16.69 -33.49 -0.61
N GLU A 263 -16.84 -32.88 0.57
CA GLU A 263 -16.92 -33.60 1.84
C GLU A 263 -18.23 -34.40 1.96
N SER A 264 -19.34 -33.87 1.44
CA SER A 264 -20.66 -34.50 1.52
C SER A 264 -20.90 -35.61 0.48
N SER A 265 -20.06 -35.71 -0.55
CA SER A 265 -20.20 -36.72 -1.60
C SER A 265 -19.67 -38.10 -1.15
N LYS A 266 -20.55 -39.11 -1.14
CA LYS A 266 -20.22 -40.49 -0.72
C LYS A 266 -19.47 -41.34 -1.77
N ASN A 267 -19.30 -40.86 -3.01
CA ASN A 267 -18.78 -41.69 -4.11
C ASN A 267 -17.24 -41.78 -4.14
N ILE A 268 -16.73 -43.01 -4.07
CA ILE A 268 -15.31 -43.39 -3.99
C ILE A 268 -14.51 -43.20 -5.30
N PRO A 269 -15.01 -43.50 -6.51
CA PRO A 269 -14.21 -43.39 -7.75
C PRO A 269 -13.86 -41.94 -8.12
N LYS A 270 -14.70 -40.98 -7.71
CA LYS A 270 -14.43 -39.54 -7.85
C LYS A 270 -13.20 -39.09 -7.04
N LEU A 271 -12.67 -39.91 -6.13
CA LEU A 271 -11.66 -39.51 -5.17
C LEU A 271 -10.25 -39.31 -5.76
N LYS A 272 -9.79 -40.20 -6.65
CA LYS A 272 -8.45 -40.08 -7.26
C LYS A 272 -8.37 -38.86 -8.18
N PHE A 273 -9.41 -38.65 -8.98
CA PHE A 273 -9.56 -37.47 -9.83
C PHE A 273 -9.68 -36.19 -9.01
N ASN A 274 -10.47 -36.22 -7.92
CA ASN A 274 -10.63 -35.06 -7.04
C ASN A 274 -9.35 -34.72 -6.26
N TRP A 275 -8.51 -35.68 -5.87
CA TRP A 275 -7.29 -35.39 -5.12
C TRP A 275 -6.25 -34.64 -5.95
N ASN A 276 -6.02 -35.06 -7.20
CA ASN A 276 -5.11 -34.35 -8.09
C ASN A 276 -5.60 -32.93 -8.38
N CYS A 277 -6.92 -32.74 -8.52
CA CYS A 277 -7.53 -31.42 -8.67
C CYS A 277 -7.31 -30.56 -7.41
N ILE A 278 -7.62 -31.09 -6.22
CA ILE A 278 -7.40 -30.40 -4.93
C ILE A 278 -5.93 -29.98 -4.75
N HIS A 279 -5.01 -30.91 -5.00
CA HIS A 279 -3.58 -30.66 -4.88
C HIS A 279 -3.13 -29.56 -5.86
N ARG A 280 -3.53 -29.67 -7.14
CA ARG A 280 -3.15 -28.69 -8.17
C ARG A 280 -3.67 -27.29 -7.84
N GLU A 281 -4.96 -27.14 -7.54
CA GLU A 281 -5.54 -25.84 -7.22
C GLU A 281 -4.92 -25.22 -5.96
N TYR A 282 -4.65 -26.02 -4.93
CA TYR A 282 -3.99 -25.52 -3.73
C TYR A 282 -2.55 -25.07 -4.00
N VAL A 283 -1.75 -25.88 -4.71
CA VAL A 283 -0.37 -25.53 -5.05
C VAL A 283 -0.31 -24.28 -5.93
N GLU A 284 -1.24 -24.12 -6.87
CA GLU A 284 -1.35 -22.92 -7.69
C GLU A 284 -1.65 -21.68 -6.84
N LEU A 285 -2.62 -21.76 -5.92
CA LEU A 285 -2.94 -20.66 -5.00
C LEU A 285 -1.79 -20.33 -4.05
N TYR A 286 -1.08 -21.35 -3.55
CA TYR A 286 0.08 -21.18 -2.70
C TYR A 286 1.22 -20.49 -3.46
N ASP A 287 1.53 -20.94 -4.68
CA ASP A 287 2.55 -20.33 -5.54
C ASP A 287 2.25 -18.87 -5.85
N GLU A 288 1.00 -18.55 -6.25
CA GLU A 288 0.59 -17.17 -6.49
C GLU A 288 0.68 -16.29 -5.24
N THR A 289 0.23 -16.81 -4.10
CA THR A 289 0.29 -16.07 -2.84
C THR A 289 1.74 -15.85 -2.42
N ALA A 290 2.62 -16.84 -2.58
CA ALA A 290 4.03 -16.72 -2.27
C ALA A 290 4.77 -15.75 -3.20
N LEU A 291 4.43 -15.72 -4.50
CA LEU A 291 4.96 -14.71 -5.42
C LEU A 291 4.49 -13.31 -5.04
N PHE A 292 3.21 -13.17 -4.70
CA PHE A 292 2.64 -11.90 -4.27
C PHE A 292 3.24 -11.42 -2.96
N ASP A 293 3.43 -12.32 -1.99
CA ASP A 293 4.14 -12.06 -0.76
C ASP A 293 5.57 -11.54 -1.03
N LYS A 294 6.35 -12.22 -1.86
CA LYS A 294 7.70 -11.75 -2.25
C LYS A 294 7.70 -10.35 -2.87
N SER A 295 6.60 -9.96 -3.54
CA SER A 295 6.46 -8.65 -4.16
C SER A 295 6.14 -7.55 -3.14
N ILE A 296 5.21 -7.83 -2.21
CA ILE A 296 4.70 -6.82 -1.27
C ILE A 296 5.46 -6.81 0.06
N SER A 297 6.08 -7.91 0.48
CA SER A 297 6.71 -8.08 1.79
C SER A 297 7.73 -6.99 2.12
N PHE A 298 8.55 -6.60 1.13
CA PHE A 298 9.49 -5.50 1.28
C PHE A 298 8.80 -4.13 1.41
N ALA A 299 7.75 -3.87 0.63
CA ALA A 299 6.97 -2.64 0.78
C ALA A 299 6.25 -2.58 2.14
N LEU A 300 5.71 -3.71 2.63
CA LEU A 300 5.08 -3.80 3.94
C LEU A 300 6.05 -3.46 5.06
N LEU A 301 7.29 -3.96 4.97
CA LEU A 301 8.35 -3.62 5.91
C LEU A 301 8.65 -2.12 5.95
N ASN A 302 8.79 -1.50 4.77
CA ASN A 302 9.07 -0.07 4.68
C ASN A 302 7.88 0.78 5.17
N MET A 303 6.64 0.36 4.88
CA MET A 303 5.43 1.00 5.41
C MET A 303 5.34 0.89 6.93
N GLU A 304 5.67 -0.26 7.50
CA GLU A 304 5.67 -0.46 8.95
C GLU A 304 6.74 0.40 9.62
N THR A 305 7.96 0.42 9.05
CA THR A 305 9.07 1.24 9.53
C THR A 305 8.69 2.73 9.51
N ALA A 306 8.13 3.21 8.39
CA ALA A 306 7.62 4.56 8.27
C ALA A 306 6.52 4.88 9.30
N SER A 307 5.56 3.98 9.50
CA SER A 307 4.48 4.12 10.48
C SER A 307 5.01 4.20 11.92
N LYS A 308 6.04 3.43 12.26
CA LYS A 308 6.67 3.48 13.59
C LYS A 308 7.49 4.74 13.81
N ILE A 309 8.26 5.19 12.82
CA ILE A 309 8.96 6.49 12.88
C ILE A 309 7.98 7.63 13.10
N LEU A 310 6.88 7.62 12.34
CA LEU A 310 5.80 8.59 12.46
C LEU A 310 5.16 8.53 13.85
N SER A 311 4.87 7.34 14.38
CA SER A 311 4.28 7.17 15.72
C SER A 311 5.21 7.68 16.82
N ILE A 312 6.52 7.38 16.75
CA ILE A 312 7.52 7.89 17.69
C ILE A 312 7.61 9.41 17.60
N THR A 313 7.68 9.95 16.38
CA THR A 313 7.73 11.39 16.14
C THR A 313 6.48 12.07 16.71
N ALA A 314 5.28 11.52 16.48
CA ALA A 314 4.05 12.03 17.07
C ALA A 314 4.08 12.03 18.59
N CYS A 315 4.53 10.94 19.24
CA CYS A 315 4.65 10.91 20.70
C CYS A 315 5.59 12.00 21.23
N VAL A 316 6.77 12.15 20.62
CA VAL A 316 7.76 13.14 21.05
C VAL A 316 7.26 14.56 20.75
N PHE A 317 6.80 14.82 19.54
CA PHE A 317 6.23 16.11 19.12
C PHE A 317 5.09 16.54 20.04
N TYR A 318 4.16 15.62 20.32
CA TYR A 318 3.03 15.84 21.21
C TYR A 318 3.43 16.18 22.65
N SER A 319 4.45 15.47 23.17
CA SER A 319 4.96 15.69 24.53
C SER A 319 5.58 17.08 24.70
N ARG A 320 6.09 17.66 23.61
CA ARG A 320 6.76 18.96 23.60
C ARG A 320 5.80 20.14 23.45
N GLN A 321 4.60 19.94 22.89
CA GLN A 321 3.65 21.04 22.76
C GLN A 321 3.15 21.53 24.12
N THR A 322 3.32 22.81 24.44
CA THR A 322 2.70 23.42 25.64
C THR A 322 1.20 23.61 25.46
N LYS A 323 0.74 23.99 24.26
CA LYS A 323 -0.69 24.15 23.90
C LYS A 323 -1.04 23.40 22.61
N MET A 324 -2.29 22.95 22.53
CA MET A 324 -2.82 22.30 21.32
C MET A 324 -3.48 23.33 20.42
N SER A 325 -2.72 23.86 19.46
CA SER A 325 -3.26 24.68 18.38
C SER A 325 -3.99 23.80 17.33
N PRO A 326 -4.85 24.38 16.49
CA PRO A 326 -5.51 23.65 15.41
C PRO A 326 -4.51 23.01 14.42
N THR A 327 -3.39 23.67 14.15
CA THR A 327 -2.30 23.17 13.29
C THR A 327 -1.63 21.95 13.89
N ASN A 328 -1.24 22.00 15.17
CA ASN A 328 -0.66 20.86 15.90
C ASN A 328 -1.61 19.67 15.92
N THR A 329 -2.90 19.93 16.13
CA THR A 329 -3.94 18.89 16.13
C THR A 329 -4.06 18.24 14.76
N MET A 330 -4.04 19.02 13.68
CA MET A 330 -4.08 18.49 12.31
C MET A 330 -2.84 17.66 11.96
N ILE A 331 -1.65 18.08 12.39
CA ILE A 331 -0.40 17.31 12.20
C ILE A 331 -0.51 15.96 12.93
N MET A 332 -0.91 15.98 14.20
CA MET A 332 -1.09 14.75 15.00
C MET A 332 -2.13 13.82 14.39
N LEU A 333 -3.25 14.37 13.91
CA LEU A 333 -4.27 13.61 13.20
C LEU A 333 -3.69 12.96 11.95
N GLY A 334 -2.98 13.73 11.12
CA GLY A 334 -2.32 13.24 9.90
C GLY A 334 -1.36 12.09 10.18
N ILE A 335 -0.54 12.20 11.23
CA ILE A 335 0.39 11.15 11.64
C ILE A 335 -0.37 9.91 12.13
N SER A 336 -1.42 10.09 12.95
CA SER A 336 -2.24 8.97 13.45
C SER A 336 -2.96 8.20 12.33
N LEU A 337 -3.37 8.90 11.26
CA LEU A 337 -3.99 8.28 10.08
C LEU A 337 -3.04 7.33 9.36
N ALA A 338 -1.73 7.61 9.32
CA ALA A 338 -0.74 6.70 8.75
C ALA A 338 -0.67 5.36 9.52
N PHE A 339 -0.80 5.42 10.84
CA PHE A 339 -0.89 4.22 11.67
C PHE A 339 -2.20 3.45 11.41
N VAL A 340 -3.35 4.12 11.46
CA VAL A 340 -4.65 3.47 11.19
C VAL A 340 -4.65 2.82 9.81
N TYR A 341 -4.07 3.50 8.82
CA TYR A 341 -3.92 2.99 7.46
C TYR A 341 -3.11 1.69 7.40
N THR A 342 -1.92 1.67 8.02
CA THR A 342 -1.09 0.45 8.05
C THR A 342 -1.82 -0.70 8.76
N ALA A 343 -2.48 -0.44 9.90
CA ALA A 343 -3.27 -1.43 10.61
C ALA A 343 -4.42 -2.02 9.76
N ILE A 344 -5.15 -1.16 9.02
CA ILE A 344 -6.20 -1.61 8.09
C ILE A 344 -5.61 -2.51 7.00
N LEU A 345 -4.47 -2.12 6.43
CA LEU A 345 -3.81 -2.91 5.39
C LEU A 345 -3.42 -4.29 5.91
N TYR A 346 -2.78 -4.36 7.08
CA TYR A 346 -2.44 -5.64 7.72
C TYR A 346 -3.66 -6.49 8.02
N SER A 347 -4.75 -5.90 8.52
CA SER A 347 -5.98 -6.63 8.81
C SER A 347 -6.55 -7.34 7.57
N ARG A 348 -6.36 -6.76 6.38
CA ARG A 348 -6.79 -7.35 5.11
C ARG A 348 -5.92 -8.53 4.66
N LEU A 349 -4.66 -8.61 5.09
CA LEU A 349 -3.73 -9.69 4.71
C LEU A 349 -3.91 -10.98 5.52
N VAL A 350 -4.61 -10.93 6.67
CA VAL A 350 -4.77 -12.06 7.61
C VAL A 350 -5.64 -13.21 7.07
N PHE A 351 -6.32 -13.05 5.94
CA PHE A 351 -7.26 -14.08 5.43
C PHE A 351 -6.57 -15.40 5.04
N ALA A 352 -5.37 -15.35 4.45
CA ALA A 352 -4.73 -16.53 3.86
C ALA A 352 -4.42 -17.63 4.90
N PRO A 353 -3.78 -17.32 6.06
CA PRO A 353 -3.57 -18.31 7.12
C PRO A 353 -4.88 -18.93 7.63
N LYS A 354 -5.94 -18.12 7.73
CA LYS A 354 -7.26 -18.57 8.20
C LYS A 354 -7.86 -19.61 7.24
N TYR A 355 -7.80 -19.36 5.93
CA TYR A 355 -8.28 -20.32 4.94
C TYR A 355 -7.43 -21.58 4.91
N ASN A 356 -6.10 -21.46 5.00
CA ASN A 356 -5.20 -22.62 5.05
C ASN A 356 -5.54 -23.55 6.22
N HIS A 357 -5.74 -23.00 7.41
CA HIS A 357 -6.15 -23.76 8.59
C HIS A 357 -7.50 -24.48 8.36
N HIS A 358 -8.48 -23.80 7.76
CA HIS A 358 -9.77 -24.41 7.43
C HIS A 358 -9.64 -25.55 6.40
N TYR A 359 -8.78 -25.41 5.37
CA TYR A 359 -8.52 -26.50 4.43
C TYR A 359 -7.92 -27.70 5.12
N CYS A 360 -6.87 -27.50 5.92
CA CYS A 360 -6.20 -28.56 6.65
C CYS A 360 -7.20 -29.31 7.54
N ARG A 361 -8.00 -28.58 8.32
CA ARG A 361 -9.01 -29.19 9.19
C ARG A 361 -10.05 -30.01 8.41
N LEU A 362 -10.56 -29.49 7.30
CA LEU A 362 -11.52 -30.22 6.46
C LEU A 362 -10.90 -31.50 5.88
N LEU A 363 -9.68 -31.41 5.36
CA LEU A 363 -8.99 -32.55 4.76
C LEU A 363 -8.61 -33.59 5.83
N LEU A 364 -8.13 -33.18 7.00
CA LEU A 364 -7.85 -34.06 8.15
C LEU A 364 -9.11 -34.79 8.62
N ASN A 365 -10.21 -34.06 8.85
CA ASN A 365 -11.48 -34.67 9.25
C ASN A 365 -11.97 -35.70 8.23
N ARG A 366 -11.80 -35.40 6.94
CA ARG A 366 -12.15 -36.32 5.85
C ARG A 366 -11.31 -37.59 5.86
N MET A 367 -10.01 -37.47 6.12
CA MET A 367 -9.13 -38.63 6.22
C MET A 367 -9.42 -39.47 7.47
N ALA A 368 -9.63 -38.83 8.62
CA ALA A 368 -9.96 -39.51 9.87
C ALA A 368 -11.25 -40.34 9.76
N ARG A 369 -12.31 -39.79 9.13
CA ARG A 369 -13.54 -40.56 8.87
C ARG A 369 -13.32 -41.76 7.95
N LYS A 370 -12.37 -41.66 7.02
CA LYS A 370 -12.07 -42.72 6.05
C LYS A 370 -11.12 -43.78 6.58
N SER A 371 -10.22 -43.44 7.51
CA SER A 371 -9.37 -44.42 8.18
C SER A 371 -10.17 -45.35 9.10
N ILE A 372 -11.32 -44.89 9.61
CA ILE A 372 -12.25 -45.72 10.41
C ILE A 372 -12.97 -46.76 9.54
N VAL A 373 -13.27 -46.44 8.28
CA VAL A 373 -13.88 -47.38 7.33
C VAL A 373 -12.79 -48.27 6.73
N LYS A 374 -12.64 -49.50 7.27
CA LYS A 374 -11.62 -50.51 6.87
C LYS A 374 -11.36 -50.52 5.36
N TYR A 375 -10.28 -49.84 4.93
CA TYR A 375 -9.86 -49.84 3.53
C TYR A 375 -8.90 -50.99 3.25
N HIS A 376 -9.23 -51.78 2.23
CA HIS A 376 -8.42 -52.85 1.69
C HIS A 376 -7.10 -52.31 1.12
N ASN A 377 -6.04 -53.12 1.15
CA ASN A 377 -4.62 -52.80 0.83
C ASN A 377 -4.34 -52.02 -0.49
N ARG A 378 -5.30 -51.86 -1.41
CA ARG A 378 -5.12 -51.25 -2.75
C ARG A 378 -4.88 -49.73 -2.77
N HIS A 379 -5.09 -49.00 -1.67
CA HIS A 379 -4.99 -47.51 -1.66
C HIS A 379 -3.99 -46.92 -0.66
N LYS A 380 -3.09 -47.73 -0.07
CA LYS A 380 -2.08 -47.27 0.91
C LYS A 380 -1.24 -46.08 0.40
N ASN A 381 -0.75 -46.13 -0.84
CA ASN A 381 0.10 -45.07 -1.40
C ASN A 381 -0.62 -43.72 -1.52
N LEU A 382 -1.91 -43.72 -1.85
CA LEU A 382 -2.70 -42.48 -1.94
C LEU A 382 -2.93 -41.86 -0.56
N ILE A 383 -3.18 -42.70 0.45
CA ILE A 383 -3.37 -42.26 1.84
C ILE A 383 -2.07 -41.67 2.39
N ILE A 384 -0.92 -42.32 2.15
CA ILE A 384 0.39 -41.82 2.56
C ILE A 384 0.67 -40.47 1.87
N LYS A 385 0.45 -40.38 0.56
CA LYS A 385 0.66 -39.13 -0.20
C LYS A 385 -0.28 -38.01 0.29
N SER A 386 -1.54 -38.31 0.59
CA SER A 386 -2.46 -37.30 1.11
C SER A 386 -2.12 -36.85 2.53
N ASN A 387 -1.69 -37.78 3.39
CA ASN A 387 -1.20 -37.47 4.73
C ASN A 387 0.01 -36.53 4.68
N LEU A 388 1.02 -36.88 3.87
CA LEU A 388 2.23 -36.07 3.70
C LEU A 388 1.90 -34.68 3.17
N PHE A 389 0.99 -34.59 2.20
CA PHE A 389 0.55 -33.32 1.66
C PHE A 389 -0.15 -32.47 2.73
N ILE A 390 -1.05 -33.03 3.53
CA ILE A 390 -1.77 -32.28 4.57
C ILE A 390 -0.84 -31.84 5.70
N GLN A 391 0.15 -32.65 6.06
CA GLN A 391 1.23 -32.22 6.97
C GLN A 391 2.02 -31.06 6.36
N THR A 392 2.36 -31.15 5.08
CA THR A 392 3.03 -30.04 4.38
C THR A 392 2.15 -28.79 4.35
N MET A 393 0.83 -28.93 4.20
CA MET A 393 -0.13 -27.82 4.26
C MET A 393 -0.26 -27.21 5.66
N SER A 394 -0.20 -28.02 6.73
CA SER A 394 -0.27 -27.49 8.09
C SER A 394 0.98 -26.71 8.46
N ASP A 395 2.12 -27.17 7.94
CA ASP A 395 3.43 -26.65 8.30
C ASP A 395 3.88 -25.54 7.35
N ASN A 396 3.22 -25.36 6.20
CA ASN A 396 3.54 -24.27 5.30
C ASN A 396 3.05 -22.93 5.86
N HIS A 397 3.92 -21.93 5.78
CA HIS A 397 3.59 -20.55 6.10
C HIS A 397 2.76 -19.92 4.96
N PHE A 398 1.55 -20.44 4.72
CA PHE A 398 0.63 -19.93 3.70
C PHE A 398 0.05 -18.59 4.15
N GLY A 399 0.67 -17.51 3.69
CA GLY A 399 0.21 -16.15 3.93
C GLY A 399 1.24 -15.13 3.50
N PHE A 400 1.31 -14.04 4.26
CA PHE A 400 2.14 -12.89 3.95
C PHE A 400 3.14 -12.62 5.07
N HIS A 401 4.29 -12.05 4.73
CA HIS A 401 5.35 -11.67 5.64
C HIS A 401 5.58 -10.16 5.59
N CYS A 402 5.93 -9.58 6.73
CA CYS A 402 6.48 -8.23 6.80
C CYS A 402 8.01 -8.33 6.72
N GLY A 403 8.56 -8.24 5.51
CA GLY A 403 9.98 -8.50 5.25
C GLY A 403 10.39 -9.90 5.72
N GLN A 404 11.50 -9.95 6.46
CA GLN A 404 11.98 -11.16 7.15
C GLN A 404 11.63 -11.15 8.65
N ILE A 405 10.86 -10.17 9.12
CA ILE A 405 10.65 -9.96 10.56
C ILE A 405 9.59 -10.91 11.11
N PHE A 406 8.41 -10.93 10.51
CA PHE A 406 7.30 -11.74 11.02
C PHE A 406 6.30 -12.16 9.93
N PHE A 407 5.63 -13.29 10.19
CA PHE A 407 4.55 -13.82 9.36
C PHE A 407 3.18 -13.31 9.81
N ILE A 408 2.50 -12.54 8.97
CA ILE A 408 1.28 -11.77 9.29
C ILE A 408 0.13 -12.69 9.71
N THR A 409 -0.15 -12.69 11.01
CA THR A 409 -1.27 -13.41 11.63
C THR A 409 -2.25 -12.47 12.32
N LYS A 410 -3.45 -12.96 12.64
CA LYS A 410 -4.44 -12.19 13.40
C LYS A 410 -3.87 -11.69 14.74
N PHE A 411 -3.08 -12.52 15.41
CA PHE A 411 -2.47 -12.18 16.70
C PHE A 411 -1.51 -11.00 16.56
N GLN A 412 -0.62 -11.04 15.57
CA GLN A 412 0.31 -9.94 15.34
C GLN A 412 -0.37 -8.63 14.94
N VAL A 413 -1.48 -8.68 14.18
CA VAL A 413 -2.24 -7.45 13.89
C VAL A 413 -2.78 -6.82 15.17
N VAL A 414 -3.25 -7.64 16.12
CA VAL A 414 -3.66 -7.15 17.44
C VAL A 414 -2.47 -6.62 18.23
N GLU A 415 -1.35 -7.33 18.22
CA GLU A 415 -0.11 -6.90 18.89
C GLU A 415 0.39 -5.55 18.37
N LEU A 416 0.48 -5.38 17.05
CA LEU A 416 0.87 -4.12 16.39
C LEU A 416 -0.07 -2.97 16.76
N PHE A 417 -1.38 -3.25 16.88
CA PHE A 417 -2.36 -2.29 17.33
C PHE A 417 -2.16 -1.91 18.81
N MET A 418 -1.93 -2.90 19.67
CA MET A 418 -1.72 -2.71 21.11
C MET A 418 -0.43 -1.93 21.41
N MET A 419 0.64 -2.15 20.64
CA MET A 419 1.89 -1.39 20.79
C MET A 419 1.71 0.12 20.56
N ASN A 420 0.71 0.52 19.77
CA ASN A 420 0.44 1.92 19.45
C ASN A 420 -0.71 2.51 20.29
N LEU A 421 -1.34 1.71 21.15
CA LEU A 421 -2.37 2.13 22.08
C LEU A 421 -1.91 3.23 23.07
N PRO A 422 -0.65 3.26 23.55
CA PRO A 422 -0.15 4.38 24.36
C PRO A 422 -0.27 5.74 23.68
N LEU A 423 -0.08 5.81 22.35
CA LEU A 423 -0.23 7.05 21.58
C LEU A 423 -1.69 7.52 21.59
N ILE A 424 -2.64 6.60 21.43
CA ILE A 424 -4.07 6.88 21.50
C ILE A 424 -4.46 7.39 22.89
N ILE A 425 -3.97 6.74 23.96
CA ILE A 425 -4.23 7.16 25.34
C ILE A 425 -3.64 8.55 25.61
N LEU A 426 -2.39 8.80 25.20
CA LEU A 426 -1.73 10.09 25.39
C LEU A 426 -2.51 11.20 24.69
N PHE A 427 -2.95 10.96 23.46
CA PHE A 427 -3.77 11.88 22.68
C PHE A 427 -5.11 12.19 23.37
N TYR A 428 -5.83 11.15 23.79
CA TYR A 428 -7.10 11.29 24.50
C TYR A 428 -6.95 12.08 25.82
N LYS A 429 -5.93 11.78 26.62
CA LYS A 429 -5.69 12.40 27.92
C LYS A 429 -5.59 13.93 27.84
N LYS A 430 -4.80 14.48 26.91
CA LYS A 430 -4.60 15.93 26.82
C LYS A 430 -5.79 16.63 26.19
N ILE A 431 -6.55 15.99 25.30
CA ILE A 431 -7.83 16.55 24.81
C ILE A 431 -8.80 16.69 25.98
N CYS A 432 -8.91 15.66 26.84
CA CYS A 432 -9.78 15.71 28.01
C CYS A 432 -9.29 16.69 29.09
N MET A 433 -7.98 16.88 29.20
CA MET A 433 -7.34 17.81 30.17
C MET A 433 -7.11 19.23 29.61
N ALA A 434 -7.43 19.50 28.35
CA ALA A 434 -7.32 20.84 27.73
C ALA A 434 -8.60 21.68 27.92
N LYS A 435 -9.51 21.24 28.80
CA LYS A 435 -10.53 22.10 29.42
C LYS A 435 -9.93 22.74 30.66
#